data_AF-A0A6A6ICX4-F1
#
_entry.id   AF-A0A6A6ICX4-F1
#
_cell.length_a   1.000
_cell.length_b   1.000
_cell.length_c   1.000
_cell.angle_alpha   90.00
_cell.angle_beta   90.00
_cell.angle_gamma   90.00
#
_symmetry.space_group_name_H-M   'P 1'
#
loop_
_entity.id
_entity.type
_entity.pdbx_description
1 polymer ?
#
loop_
_entity_poly.entity_id
_entity_poly.type
_entity_poly.pdbx_seq_one_letter_code
_entity_poly.pdbx_strand_id
1 'polypeptide(L)'
;MAHYRFEIPSTIESLRQRALLPYDMGLLLGRLHNYITKLVSYHIDEPVDFHNTPRKLAIPTEEFTSAVDALIRQLRLTDGCSEKFPNKVPADRKGQRVRRKYHERYTYMVEAAFKHTVRKELEDVFSGWNTEETKLFNKGVDRGVTGAAWMVYPERNVVMEAGEGGWGIWLQGKCEELGFIEAMADRQVLDDLKDVDI
;
A
#
# COMPACT_ATOMS: atom_id res chain seq x y z
N MET A 1 26.22 8.20 3.60
CA MET A 1 25.11 7.61 4.36
C MET A 1 24.75 6.30 3.68
N ALA A 2 24.69 5.18 4.41
CA ALA A 2 24.25 3.92 3.83
C ALA A 2 22.78 4.06 3.41
N HIS A 3 22.48 3.74 2.14
CA HIS A 3 21.09 3.64 1.69
C HIS A 3 20.47 2.43 2.36
N TYR A 4 19.43 2.61 3.17
CA TYR A 4 18.68 1.49 3.73
C TYR A 4 17.98 0.79 2.59
N ARG A 5 18.12 -0.54 2.56
CA ARG A 5 17.44 -1.37 1.58
C ARG A 5 16.18 -1.93 2.23
N PHE A 6 15.03 -1.64 1.62
CA PHE A 6 13.75 -2.15 2.08
C PHE A 6 13.60 -3.61 1.65
N GLU A 7 13.93 -4.54 2.55
CA GLU A 7 13.95 -5.98 2.28
C GLU A 7 12.85 -6.69 3.07
N ILE A 8 12.00 -7.41 2.34
CA ILE A 8 10.88 -8.19 2.91
C ILE A 8 10.76 -9.58 2.24
N PRO A 9 11.85 -10.38 2.15
CA PRO A 9 11.88 -11.60 1.36
C PRO A 9 10.84 -12.66 1.77
N SER A 10 10.60 -12.85 3.07
CA SER A 10 9.60 -13.80 3.56
C SER A 10 8.17 -13.39 3.18
N THR A 11 7.91 -12.08 3.23
CA THR A 11 6.63 -11.49 2.79
C THR A 11 6.46 -11.64 1.28
N ILE A 12 7.51 -11.37 0.50
CA ILE A 12 7.52 -11.54 -0.96
C ILE A 12 7.29 -13.00 -1.34
N GLU A 13 7.95 -13.95 -0.68
CA GLU A 13 7.76 -15.38 -0.93
C GLU A 13 6.32 -15.81 -0.63
N SER A 14 5.75 -15.32 0.48
CA SER A 14 4.35 -15.59 0.83
C SER A 14 3.36 -15.02 -0.21
N LEU A 15 3.68 -13.85 -0.79
CA LEU A 15 2.90 -13.27 -1.88
C LEU A 15 3.06 -14.05 -3.19
N ARG A 16 4.28 -14.49 -3.51
CA ARG A 16 4.60 -15.32 -4.68
C ARG A 16 3.85 -16.64 -4.66
N GLN A 17 3.70 -17.27 -3.49
CA GLN A 17 2.89 -18.47 -3.30
C GLN A 17 1.39 -18.26 -3.61
N ARG A 18 0.91 -17.01 -3.67
CA ARG A 18 -0.45 -16.64 -4.07
C ARG A 18 -0.57 -16.26 -5.54
N ALA A 19 0.47 -16.42 -6.36
CA ALA A 19 0.47 -16.05 -7.77
C ALA A 19 -0.66 -16.70 -8.60
N LEU A 20 -1.12 -17.90 -8.20
CA LEU A 20 -2.24 -18.61 -8.84
C LEU A 20 -3.62 -18.11 -8.40
N LEU A 21 -3.68 -17.17 -7.44
CA LEU A 21 -4.89 -16.54 -6.92
C LEU A 21 -4.76 -15.01 -7.05
N PRO A 22 -4.85 -14.45 -8.27
CA PRO A 22 -4.49 -13.05 -8.53
C PRO A 22 -5.28 -12.06 -7.66
N TYR A 23 -6.59 -12.31 -7.47
CA TYR A 23 -7.43 -11.49 -6.60
C TYR A 23 -6.93 -11.46 -5.14
N ASP A 24 -6.66 -12.63 -4.55
CA ASP A 24 -6.18 -12.72 -3.16
C ASP A 24 -4.82 -12.06 -2.98
N MET A 25 -3.93 -12.25 -3.95
CA MET A 25 -2.62 -11.60 -3.97
C MET A 25 -2.76 -10.08 -4.04
N GLY A 26 -3.62 -9.58 -4.93
CA GLY A 26 -3.93 -8.16 -5.06
C GLY A 26 -4.49 -7.59 -3.75
N LEU A 27 -5.46 -8.28 -3.14
CA LEU A 27 -6.07 -7.88 -1.89
C LEU A 27 -5.06 -7.77 -0.74
N LEU A 28 -4.16 -8.75 -0.62
CA LEU A 28 -3.09 -8.73 0.38
C LEU A 28 -2.11 -7.58 0.15
N LEU A 29 -1.68 -7.36 -1.09
CA LEU A 29 -0.80 -6.25 -1.44
C LEU A 29 -1.45 -4.88 -1.17
N GLY A 30 -2.72 -4.71 -1.55
CA GLY A 30 -3.48 -3.50 -1.26
C GLY A 30 -3.62 -3.24 0.24
N ARG A 31 -3.86 -4.29 1.04
CA ARG A 31 -3.94 -4.21 2.50
C ARG A 31 -2.59 -3.85 3.13
N LEU A 32 -1.48 -4.44 2.68
CA LEU A 32 -0.14 -4.08 3.12
C LEU A 32 0.17 -2.62 2.81
N HIS A 33 -0.10 -2.19 1.57
CA HIS A 33 0.09 -0.80 1.14
C HIS A 33 -0.70 0.18 2.03
N ASN A 34 -2.01 -0.06 2.21
CA ASN A 34 -2.88 0.76 3.05
C ASN A 34 -2.41 0.78 4.52
N TYR A 35 -1.78 -0.29 4.99
CA TYR A 35 -1.30 -0.37 6.37
C TYR A 35 -0.09 0.53 6.66
N ILE A 36 0.71 0.90 5.64
CA ILE A 36 1.90 1.77 5.79
C ILE A 36 1.56 3.08 6.50
N THR A 37 0.48 3.74 6.09
CA THR A 37 0.06 5.02 6.70
C THR A 37 -0.17 4.88 8.21
N LYS A 38 -0.76 3.76 8.65
CA LYS A 38 -1.01 3.51 10.09
C LYS A 38 0.30 3.25 10.83
N LEU A 39 1.19 2.44 10.29
CA LEU A 39 2.50 2.15 10.87
C LEU A 39 3.35 3.43 11.04
N VAL A 40 3.36 4.29 10.02
CA VAL A 40 4.03 5.60 10.07
C VAL A 40 3.40 6.49 11.13
N SER A 41 2.07 6.57 11.19
CA SER A 41 1.38 7.37 12.22
C SER A 41 1.75 6.92 13.64
N TYR A 42 1.71 5.61 13.93
CA TYR A 42 2.06 5.10 15.26
C TYR A 42 3.51 5.36 15.60
N HIS A 43 4.43 5.11 14.65
CA HIS A 43 5.85 5.31 14.90
C HIS A 43 6.21 6.78 15.15
N ILE A 44 5.58 7.71 14.45
CA ILE A 44 5.79 9.16 14.67
C ILE A 44 5.32 9.60 16.05
N ASP A 45 4.26 8.98 16.58
CA ASP A 45 3.73 9.31 17.90
C ASP A 45 4.60 8.74 19.04
N GLU A 46 5.68 8.02 18.74
CA GLU A 46 6.52 7.35 19.72
C GLU A 46 8.02 7.69 19.55
N PRO A 47 8.89 7.29 20.50
CA PRO A 47 10.34 7.42 20.37
C PRO A 47 10.92 6.77 19.11
N VAL A 48 12.13 7.18 18.70
CA VAL A 48 12.76 6.71 17.46
C VAL A 48 13.12 5.22 17.44
N ASP A 49 13.20 4.59 18.62
CA ASP A 49 13.44 3.16 18.84
C ASP A 49 12.14 2.37 19.09
N PHE A 50 10.98 2.98 18.89
CA PHE A 50 9.69 2.28 18.91
C PHE A 50 9.60 1.23 17.80
N HIS A 51 8.89 0.14 18.09
CA HIS A 51 8.61 -0.93 17.15
C HIS A 51 7.10 -1.18 17.11
N ASN A 52 6.53 -1.17 15.91
CA ASN A 52 5.13 -1.48 15.68
C ASN A 52 4.84 -2.95 15.96
N THR A 53 3.62 -3.24 16.40
CA THR A 53 3.13 -4.63 16.48
C THR A 53 2.68 -5.09 15.09
N PRO A 54 3.17 -6.24 14.59
CA PRO A 54 2.74 -6.79 13.32
C PRO A 54 1.24 -7.06 13.28
N ARG A 55 0.60 -6.71 12.16
CA ARG A 55 -0.83 -6.97 11.97
C ARG A 55 -1.05 -8.38 11.46
N LYS A 56 -1.97 -9.10 12.08
CA LYS A 56 -2.40 -10.40 11.58
C LYS A 56 -3.11 -10.23 10.23
N LEU A 57 -2.49 -10.77 9.18
CA LEU A 57 -3.07 -10.94 7.85
C LEU A 57 -2.98 -12.44 7.47
N ALA A 58 -3.46 -12.80 6.28
CA ALA A 58 -3.35 -14.19 5.79
C ALA A 58 -1.92 -14.59 5.36
N ILE A 59 -0.95 -13.68 5.53
CA ILE A 59 0.49 -13.90 5.33
C ILE A 59 1.25 -13.34 6.53
N PRO A 60 2.46 -13.84 6.84
CA PRO A 60 3.35 -13.24 7.83
C PRO A 60 3.62 -11.76 7.52
N THR A 61 3.64 -10.91 8.54
CA THR A 61 3.83 -9.45 8.39
C THR A 61 4.89 -8.88 9.33
N GLU A 62 5.55 -9.73 10.12
CA GLU A 62 6.59 -9.38 11.09
C GLU A 62 7.76 -8.68 10.41
N GLU A 63 8.23 -9.27 9.32
CA GLU A 63 9.31 -8.76 8.49
C GLU A 63 8.92 -7.45 7.80
N PHE A 64 7.72 -7.39 7.22
CA PHE A 64 7.19 -6.16 6.63
C PHE A 64 7.14 -5.01 7.65
N THR A 65 6.59 -5.28 8.84
CA THR A 65 6.47 -4.28 9.90
C THR A 65 7.85 -3.80 10.36
N SER A 66 8.79 -4.73 10.53
CA SER A 66 10.17 -4.42 10.91
C SER A 66 10.91 -3.60 9.85
N ALA A 67 10.68 -3.88 8.57
CA ALA A 67 11.29 -3.12 7.46
C ALA A 67 10.74 -1.69 7.39
N VAL A 68 9.44 -1.51 7.62
CA VAL A 68 8.81 -0.18 7.74
C VAL A 68 9.39 0.59 8.92
N ASP A 69 9.49 -0.02 10.10
CA ASP A 69 10.04 0.63 11.30
C ASP A 69 11.49 1.05 11.11
N ALA A 70 12.33 0.17 10.56
CA ALA A 70 13.73 0.46 10.30
C ALA A 70 13.92 1.62 9.31
N LEU A 71 13.09 1.70 8.26
CA LEU A 71 13.12 2.83 7.31
C LEU A 71 12.65 4.13 7.98
N ILE A 72 11.57 4.12 8.75
CA ILE A 72 11.10 5.30 9.50
C ILE A 72 12.17 5.78 10.48
N ARG A 73 12.77 4.86 11.24
CA ARG A 73 13.88 5.14 12.15
C ARG A 73 15.04 5.82 11.43
N GLN A 74 15.44 5.30 10.27
CA GLN A 74 16.52 5.91 9.48
C GLN A 74 16.15 7.33 9.01
N LEU A 75 14.93 7.53 8.50
CA LEU A 75 14.44 8.83 8.05
C LEU A 75 14.42 9.84 9.21
N ARG A 76 13.96 9.43 10.39
CA ARG A 76 13.96 10.25 11.61
C ARG A 76 15.36 10.63 12.05
N LEU A 77 16.28 9.69 12.09
CA LEU A 77 17.69 9.97 12.45
C LEU A 77 18.34 10.93 11.44
N THR A 78 18.05 10.76 10.15
CA THR A 78 18.56 11.63 9.08
C THR A 78 18.01 13.06 9.20
N ASP A 79 16.75 13.20 9.62
CA ASP A 79 16.10 14.50 9.82
C ASP A 79 16.33 15.10 11.24
N GLY A 80 17.13 14.44 12.10
CA GLY A 80 17.37 14.89 13.48
C GLY A 80 16.16 14.80 14.41
N CYS A 81 15.18 13.95 14.10
CA CYS A 81 13.90 13.80 14.82
C CYS A 81 13.90 12.56 15.72
N SER A 82 14.75 12.54 16.76
CA SER A 82 14.87 11.41 17.69
C SER A 82 13.78 11.37 18.76
N GLU A 83 13.28 12.53 19.18
CA GLU A 83 12.27 12.63 20.24
C GLU A 83 10.86 12.37 19.72
N LYS A 84 9.97 12.01 20.66
CA LYS A 84 8.53 11.92 20.40
C LYS A 84 8.00 13.30 20.01
N PHE A 85 7.17 13.36 18.97
CA PHE A 85 6.52 14.63 18.63
C PHE A 85 5.61 15.05 19.79
N PRO A 86 5.60 16.35 20.17
CA PRO A 86 4.79 16.81 21.28
C PRO A 86 3.35 16.39 21.09
N ASN A 87 2.76 15.83 22.16
CA ASN A 87 1.38 15.32 22.16
C ASN A 87 0.41 16.37 21.59
N LYS A 88 -0.74 15.91 21.08
CA LYS A 88 -1.83 16.74 20.55
C LYS A 88 -2.42 17.65 21.63
N VAL A 89 -1.69 18.69 22.04
CA VAL A 89 -2.25 19.81 22.77
C VAL A 89 -3.07 20.58 21.74
N PRO A 90 -4.40 20.72 21.93
CA PRO A 90 -5.28 21.31 20.92
C PRO A 90 -4.88 22.72 20.45
N ALA A 91 -4.11 23.44 21.27
CA ALA A 91 -3.64 24.79 20.99
C ALA A 91 -2.35 24.88 20.14
N ASP A 92 -1.56 23.81 20.00
CA ASP A 92 -0.29 23.88 19.26
C ASP A 92 -0.44 23.57 17.77
N ARG A 93 -0.91 24.58 17.02
CA ARG A 93 -1.03 24.52 15.56
C ARG A 93 0.32 24.29 14.86
N LYS A 94 1.43 24.76 15.45
CA LYS A 94 2.76 24.68 14.83
C LYS A 94 3.29 23.25 14.93
N GLY A 95 3.21 22.62 16.10
CA GLY A 95 3.57 21.21 16.31
C GLY A 95 2.77 20.28 15.41
N GLN A 96 1.45 20.49 15.30
CA GLN A 96 0.59 19.70 14.41
C GLN A 96 0.99 19.80 12.93
N ARG A 97 1.33 21.02 12.45
CA ARG A 97 1.78 21.22 11.07
C ARG A 97 3.09 20.49 10.79
N VAL A 98 4.03 20.53 11.73
CA VAL A 98 5.32 19.83 11.60
C VAL A 98 5.12 18.32 11.60
N ARG A 99 4.32 17.79 12.54
CA ARG A 99 3.95 16.36 12.58
C ARG A 99 3.33 15.89 11.27
N ARG A 100 2.36 16.65 10.73
CA ARG A 100 1.72 16.32 9.45
C ARG A 100 2.73 16.27 8.29
N LYS A 101 3.65 17.24 8.23
CA LYS A 101 4.71 17.27 7.22
C LYS A 101 5.59 16.01 7.26
N TYR A 102 6.02 15.58 8.45
CA TYR A 102 6.83 14.36 8.59
C TYR A 102 6.03 13.10 8.28
N HIS A 103 4.77 13.05 8.72
CA HIS A 103 3.86 11.95 8.41
C HIS A 103 3.68 11.77 6.90
N GLU A 104 3.35 12.83 6.17
CA GLU A 104 3.20 12.82 4.72
C GLU A 104 4.51 12.38 4.04
N ARG A 105 5.65 12.98 4.42
CA ARG A 105 6.96 12.65 3.84
C ARG A 105 7.36 11.20 4.10
N TYR A 106 7.24 10.72 5.33
CA TYR A 106 7.67 9.36 5.68
C TYR A 106 6.74 8.32 5.06
N THR A 107 5.43 8.58 5.02
CA THR A 107 4.48 7.72 4.29
C THR A 107 4.88 7.61 2.82
N TYR A 108 5.12 8.73 2.14
CA TYR A 108 5.57 8.74 0.75
C TYR A 108 6.84 7.91 0.53
N MET A 109 7.87 8.12 1.36
CA MET A 109 9.15 7.42 1.23
C MET A 109 9.01 5.91 1.46
N VAL A 110 8.23 5.50 2.46
CA VAL A 110 7.99 4.09 2.78
C VAL A 110 7.14 3.42 1.69
N GLU A 111 6.08 4.09 1.21
CA GLU A 111 5.28 3.60 0.09
C GLU A 111 6.10 3.42 -1.18
N ALA A 112 6.95 4.40 -1.52
CA ALA A 112 7.82 4.30 -2.69
C ALA A 112 8.79 3.12 -2.59
N ALA A 113 9.41 2.92 -1.41
CA ALA A 113 10.29 1.79 -1.17
C ALA A 113 9.55 0.46 -1.26
N PHE A 114 8.37 0.34 -0.65
CA PHE A 114 7.53 -0.84 -0.73
C PHE A 114 7.12 -1.16 -2.17
N LYS A 115 6.60 -0.18 -2.91
CA LYS A 115 6.20 -0.35 -4.32
C LYS A 115 7.37 -0.79 -5.19
N HIS A 116 8.54 -0.18 -4.99
CA HIS A 116 9.75 -0.56 -5.72
C HIS A 116 10.14 -2.02 -5.44
N THR A 117 10.17 -2.43 -4.18
CA THR A 117 10.48 -3.82 -3.79
C THR A 117 9.46 -4.80 -4.36
N VAL A 118 8.16 -4.53 -4.23
CA VAL A 118 7.10 -5.38 -4.78
C VAL A 118 7.22 -5.50 -6.30
N ARG A 119 7.38 -4.38 -7.01
CA ARG A 119 7.55 -4.37 -8.46
C ARG A 119 8.76 -5.19 -8.88
N LYS A 120 9.91 -4.95 -8.27
CA LYS A 120 11.17 -5.62 -8.62
C LYS A 120 11.13 -7.12 -8.35
N GLU A 121 10.64 -7.52 -7.18
CA GLU A 121 10.75 -8.91 -6.72
C GLU A 121 9.58 -9.80 -7.20
N LEU A 122 8.54 -9.22 -7.80
CA LEU A 122 7.38 -9.94 -8.35
C LEU A 122 7.09 -9.59 -9.82
N GLU A 123 8.03 -8.94 -10.52
CA GLU A 123 7.90 -8.57 -11.93
C GLU A 123 7.61 -9.77 -12.82
N ASP A 124 8.27 -10.90 -12.56
CA ASP A 124 8.10 -12.14 -13.30
C ASP A 124 6.68 -12.71 -13.16
N VAL A 125 6.10 -12.60 -11.97
CA VAL A 125 4.71 -12.99 -11.71
C VAL A 125 3.75 -12.11 -12.50
N PHE A 126 3.90 -10.79 -12.38
CA PHE A 126 3.00 -9.84 -13.04
C PHE A 126 3.09 -9.90 -14.57
N SER A 127 4.27 -10.17 -15.11
CA SER A 127 4.50 -10.29 -16.55
C SER A 127 4.00 -11.62 -17.12
N GLY A 128 3.83 -12.64 -16.27
CA GLY A 128 3.33 -13.95 -16.66
C GLY A 128 1.80 -14.05 -16.72
N TRP A 129 1.08 -13.10 -16.12
CA TRP A 129 -0.38 -13.11 -16.09
C TRP A 129 -1.01 -12.70 -17.42
N ASN A 130 -2.11 -13.36 -17.75
CA ASN A 130 -2.98 -12.93 -18.83
C ASN A 130 -3.89 -11.75 -18.40
N THR A 131 -4.68 -11.26 -19.35
CA THR A 131 -5.60 -10.12 -19.13
C THR A 131 -6.59 -10.35 -17.99
N GLU A 132 -7.20 -11.52 -17.89
CA GLU A 132 -8.22 -11.80 -16.87
C GLU A 132 -7.59 -11.94 -15.48
N GLU A 133 -6.43 -12.59 -15.39
CA GLU A 133 -5.65 -12.65 -14.15
C GLU A 133 -5.23 -11.24 -13.68
N THR A 134 -4.80 -10.38 -14.61
CA THR A 134 -4.44 -9.00 -14.32
C THR A 134 -5.63 -8.17 -13.85
N LYS A 135 -6.81 -8.32 -14.46
CA LYS A 135 -8.05 -7.66 -14.02
C LYS A 135 -8.45 -8.10 -12.61
N LEU A 136 -8.40 -9.40 -12.33
CA LEU A 136 -8.69 -9.95 -10.99
C LEU A 136 -7.71 -9.42 -9.94
N PHE A 137 -6.42 -9.36 -10.28
CA PHE A 137 -5.41 -8.75 -9.42
C PHE A 137 -5.71 -7.28 -9.13
N ASN A 138 -5.96 -6.48 -10.15
CA ASN A 138 -6.29 -5.05 -10.01
C ASN A 138 -7.52 -4.85 -9.13
N LYS A 139 -8.56 -5.68 -9.30
CA LYS A 139 -9.75 -5.71 -8.43
C LYS A 139 -9.40 -6.00 -6.98
N GLY A 140 -8.54 -6.98 -6.74
CA GLY A 140 -8.02 -7.28 -5.40
C GLY A 140 -7.30 -6.09 -4.79
N VAL A 141 -6.37 -5.47 -5.51
CA VAL A 141 -5.61 -4.30 -5.04
C VAL A 141 -6.55 -3.17 -4.66
N ASP A 142 -7.50 -2.83 -5.52
CA ASP A 142 -8.46 -1.75 -5.26
C ASP A 142 -9.27 -2.03 -4.00
N ARG A 143 -9.82 -3.24 -3.85
CA ARG A 143 -10.53 -3.64 -2.62
C ARG A 143 -9.65 -3.54 -1.39
N GLY A 144 -8.36 -3.85 -1.49
CA GLY A 144 -7.40 -3.75 -0.38
C GLY A 144 -7.03 -2.31 -0.01
N VAL A 145 -6.95 -1.41 -1.00
CA VAL A 145 -6.53 -0.02 -0.83
C VAL A 145 -7.71 0.89 -0.47
N THR A 146 -8.77 0.87 -1.29
CA THR A 146 -9.90 1.82 -1.22
C THR A 146 -11.15 1.19 -0.63
N GLY A 147 -11.28 -0.14 -0.70
CA GLY A 147 -12.51 -0.84 -0.38
C GLY A 147 -13.55 -0.82 -1.51
N ALA A 148 -13.24 -0.18 -2.65
CA ALA A 148 -14.14 -0.12 -3.79
C ALA A 148 -14.31 -1.48 -4.49
N ALA A 149 -15.37 -1.59 -5.29
CA ALA A 149 -15.70 -2.75 -6.09
C ALA A 149 -16.34 -2.30 -7.42
N TRP A 150 -15.49 -2.07 -8.43
CA TRP A 150 -15.97 -1.77 -9.79
C TRP A 150 -16.35 -3.07 -10.51
N MET A 151 -17.23 -2.96 -11.51
CA MET A 151 -17.56 -4.10 -12.38
C MET A 151 -16.44 -4.44 -13.36
N VAL A 152 -15.69 -3.43 -13.78
CA VAL A 152 -14.64 -3.54 -14.80
C VAL A 152 -13.33 -2.96 -14.29
N TYR A 153 -12.23 -3.61 -14.65
CA TYR A 153 -10.88 -3.23 -14.27
C TYR A 153 -9.96 -3.16 -15.49
N PRO A 154 -8.90 -2.32 -15.45
CA PRO A 154 -7.97 -2.18 -16.56
C PRO A 154 -7.19 -3.47 -16.80
N GLU A 155 -6.84 -3.70 -18.07
CA GLU A 155 -6.06 -4.85 -18.53
C GLU A 155 -4.56 -4.74 -18.19
N ARG A 156 -4.12 -3.54 -17.78
CA ARG A 156 -2.73 -3.30 -17.40
C ARG A 156 -2.55 -3.39 -15.90
N ASN A 157 -1.45 -3.98 -15.45
CA ASN A 157 -1.17 -4.20 -14.05
C ASN A 157 -0.83 -2.89 -13.31
N VAL A 158 -1.57 -2.57 -12.24
CA VAL A 158 -1.37 -1.34 -11.45
C VAL A 158 0.05 -1.19 -10.88
N VAL A 159 0.68 -2.29 -10.46
CA VAL A 159 2.04 -2.26 -9.88
C VAL A 159 3.08 -1.86 -10.92
N MET A 160 2.85 -2.25 -12.18
CA MET A 160 3.76 -1.97 -13.29
C MET A 160 3.56 -0.57 -13.86
N GLU A 161 2.32 -0.10 -13.96
CA GLU A 161 1.95 1.12 -14.69
C GLU A 161 1.76 2.37 -13.82
N ALA A 162 1.40 2.23 -12.54
CA ALA A 162 1.09 3.40 -11.70
C ALA A 162 2.31 4.27 -11.37
N GLY A 163 3.53 3.74 -11.60
CA GLY A 163 4.78 4.43 -11.27
C GLY A 163 4.88 4.77 -9.78
N GLU A 164 5.30 6.00 -9.47
CA GLU A 164 5.33 6.52 -8.10
C GLU A 164 3.95 6.95 -7.59
N GLY A 165 2.94 7.00 -8.46
CA GLY A 165 1.57 7.38 -8.14
C GLY A 165 0.91 6.43 -7.12
N GLY A 166 -0.18 6.89 -6.49
CA GLY A 166 -0.99 6.06 -5.60
C GLY A 166 -1.74 5.00 -6.40
N TRP A 167 -1.58 3.71 -6.04
CA TRP A 167 -2.29 2.61 -6.71
C TRP A 167 -3.79 2.82 -6.75
N GLY A 168 -4.40 3.26 -5.64
CA GLY A 168 -5.83 3.57 -5.58
C GLY A 168 -6.25 4.72 -6.50
N ILE A 169 -5.45 5.77 -6.61
CA ILE A 169 -5.73 6.91 -7.50
C ILE A 169 -5.67 6.46 -8.96
N TRP A 170 -4.64 5.69 -9.33
CA TRP A 170 -4.50 5.16 -10.67
C TRP A 170 -5.65 4.22 -11.04
N LEU A 171 -5.99 3.29 -10.14
CA LEU A 171 -7.10 2.36 -10.35
C LEU A 171 -8.43 3.07 -10.46
N GLN A 172 -8.71 4.04 -9.58
CA GLN A 172 -9.91 4.85 -9.64
C GLN A 172 -10.04 5.53 -11.01
N GLY A 173 -9.01 6.25 -11.47
CA GLY A 173 -9.07 6.94 -12.76
C GLY A 173 -9.31 5.98 -13.92
N LYS A 174 -8.70 4.79 -13.91
CA LYS A 174 -8.91 3.78 -14.96
C LYS A 174 -10.26 3.08 -14.90
N CYS A 175 -10.77 2.83 -13.71
CA CYS A 175 -12.10 2.23 -13.55
C CYS A 175 -13.20 3.24 -13.86
N GLU A 176 -13.01 4.54 -13.58
CA GLU A 176 -13.92 5.61 -13.99
C GLU A 176 -14.00 5.73 -15.52
N GLU A 177 -12.85 5.72 -16.22
CA GLU A 177 -12.79 5.72 -17.69
C GLU A 177 -13.56 4.52 -18.29
N LEU A 178 -13.36 3.31 -17.75
CA LEU A 178 -14.04 2.11 -18.21
C LEU A 178 -15.53 2.09 -17.83
N GLY A 179 -15.85 2.52 -16.61
CA GLY A 179 -17.21 2.62 -16.11
C GLY A 179 -18.07 3.57 -16.94
N PHE A 180 -17.48 4.65 -17.45
CA PHE A 180 -18.15 5.54 -18.39
C PHE A 180 -18.52 4.81 -19.70
N ILE A 181 -17.61 4.00 -20.24
CA ILE A 181 -17.85 3.19 -21.46
C ILE A 181 -18.96 2.16 -21.22
N GLU A 182 -18.96 1.51 -20.06
CA GLU A 182 -20.00 0.54 -19.66
C GLU A 182 -21.36 1.21 -19.50
N ALA A 183 -21.42 2.37 -18.85
CA ALA A 183 -22.64 3.15 -18.67
C ALA A 183 -23.22 3.60 -20.02
N MET A 184 -22.37 4.04 -20.96
CA MET A 184 -22.77 4.41 -22.32
C MET A 184 -23.36 3.23 -23.12
N ALA A 185 -23.09 2.00 -22.68
CA ALA A 185 -23.63 0.78 -23.27
C ALA A 185 -24.77 0.16 -22.44
N ASP A 186 -25.37 0.94 -21.51
CA ASP A 186 -26.44 0.51 -20.60
C ASP A 186 -26.08 -0.74 -19.75
N ARG A 187 -24.79 -0.89 -19.39
CA ARG A 187 -24.30 -1.98 -18.53
C ARG A 187 -24.03 -1.49 -17.10
N GLN A 188 -23.98 -2.43 -16.15
CA GLN A 188 -23.73 -2.15 -14.73
C GLN A 188 -22.27 -1.71 -14.50
N VAL A 189 -22.08 -0.68 -13.69
CA VAL A 189 -20.77 -0.04 -13.44
C VAL A 189 -20.15 -0.45 -12.10
N LEU A 190 -20.97 -0.61 -11.06
CA LEU A 190 -20.56 -0.97 -9.71
C LEU A 190 -21.02 -2.38 -9.35
N ASP A 191 -20.15 -3.12 -8.68
CA ASP A 191 -20.43 -4.48 -8.27
C ASP A 191 -21.21 -4.48 -6.95
N ASP A 192 -22.35 -5.17 -6.92
CA ASP A 192 -23.21 -5.33 -5.75
C ASP A 192 -22.64 -6.41 -4.81
N LEU A 193 -21.35 -6.32 -4.47
CA LEU A 193 -20.73 -7.24 -3.53
C LEU A 193 -21.26 -6.94 -2.13
N LYS A 194 -22.26 -7.73 -1.71
CA LYS A 194 -22.66 -7.87 -0.29
C LYS A 194 -21.42 -8.16 0.52
N ASP A 195 -21.21 -7.38 1.58
CA ASP A 195 -20.09 -7.53 2.51
C ASP A 195 -19.90 -9.00 2.89
N VAL A 196 -18.85 -9.62 2.35
CA VAL A 196 -18.31 -10.84 2.94
C VAL A 196 -17.54 -10.34 4.15
N ASP A 197 -18.13 -10.51 5.33
CA ASP A 197 -17.44 -10.32 6.60
C ASP A 197 -16.14 -11.14 6.58
N ILE A 198 -15.00 -10.44 6.56
CA ILE A 198 -13.64 -10.99 6.75
C ILE A 198 -13.08 -10.42 8.05
#